data_AF-A0A965UUV8-F1
#
_entry.id   AF-A0A965UUV8-F1
#
_cell.length_a   1.000
_cell.length_b   1.000
_cell.length_c   1.000
_cell.angle_alpha   90.00
_cell.angle_beta   90.00
_cell.angle_gamma   90.00
#
_symmetry.space_group_name_H-M   'P 1'
#
loop_
_entity.id
_entity.type
_entity.pdbx_description
1 polymer ?
#
loop_
_entity_poly.entity_id
_entity_poly.type
_entity_poly.pdbx_seq_one_letter_code
_entity_poly.pdbx_strand_id
1 'polypeptide(L)'
;MKRRSDRNYVLYSVTCSDTGDFYIGLTVATGRAFLRSVKVRWQKHVSRAYRENKAWAFCDFLRNNADADFRYEVIEVIRGRKNAYQRERELIAEFEPTLNTF
;
A
#
# COMPACT_ATOMS: atom_id res chain seq x y z
N MET A 1 -17.68 26.73 -4.56
CA MET A 1 -17.31 25.60 -5.43
C MET A 1 -16.88 24.41 -4.57
N LYS A 2 -17.67 23.34 -4.49
CA LYS A 2 -17.34 22.12 -3.72
C LYS A 2 -16.03 21.55 -4.33
N ARG A 3 -14.96 21.53 -3.54
CA ARG A 3 -13.62 21.07 -3.97
C ARG A 3 -13.77 19.68 -4.60
N ARG A 4 -13.26 19.46 -5.83
CA ARG A 4 -13.37 18.17 -6.54
C ARG A 4 -12.97 17.04 -5.59
N SER A 5 -13.95 16.22 -5.21
CA SER A 5 -13.85 15.14 -4.21
C SER A 5 -13.41 13.82 -4.84
N ASP A 6 -13.41 13.76 -6.16
CA ASP A 6 -13.20 12.57 -6.98
C ASP A 6 -11.73 12.46 -7.43
N ARG A 7 -10.85 12.19 -6.46
CA ARG A 7 -9.46 11.85 -6.77
C ARG A 7 -9.36 10.40 -7.25
N ASN A 8 -8.36 10.13 -8.08
CA ASN A 8 -7.93 8.78 -8.36
C ASN A 8 -7.15 8.24 -7.17
N TYR A 9 -7.42 7.00 -6.82
CA TYR A 9 -6.69 6.22 -5.85
C TYR A 9 -6.03 5.04 -6.57
N VAL A 10 -4.86 4.64 -6.09
CA VAL A 10 -4.08 3.53 -6.64
C VAL A 10 -4.07 2.43 -5.59
N LEU A 11 -4.66 1.30 -5.93
CA LEU A 11 -4.48 0.05 -5.21
C LEU A 11 -3.17 -0.58 -5.68
N TYR A 12 -2.36 -1.03 -4.74
CA TYR A 12 -1.03 -1.55 -5.01
C TYR A 12 -0.71 -2.72 -4.08
N SER A 13 0.18 -3.59 -4.54
CA SER A 13 0.79 -4.63 -3.72
C SER A 13 2.24 -4.29 -3.41
N VAL A 14 2.75 -4.82 -2.30
CA VAL A 14 4.17 -4.92 -1.99
C VAL A 14 4.44 -6.36 -1.58
N THR A 15 5.36 -7.02 -2.26
CA THR A 15 5.75 -8.41 -2.00
C THR A 15 7.23 -8.45 -1.60
N CYS A 16 7.53 -9.16 -0.52
CA CYS A 16 8.88 -9.57 -0.15
C CYS A 16 9.31 -10.72 -1.06
N SER A 17 10.29 -10.51 -1.94
CA SER A 17 10.76 -11.54 -2.87
C SER A 17 11.35 -12.76 -2.13
N ASP A 18 11.89 -12.54 -0.94
CA ASP A 18 12.61 -13.55 -0.16
C ASP A 18 11.68 -14.53 0.57
N THR A 19 10.52 -14.05 1.04
CA THR A 19 9.56 -14.86 1.83
C THR A 19 8.25 -15.13 1.10
N GLY A 20 7.93 -14.35 0.06
CA GLY A 20 6.62 -14.37 -0.60
C GLY A 20 5.52 -13.62 0.16
N ASP A 21 5.82 -13.09 1.37
CA ASP A 21 4.86 -12.30 2.14
C ASP A 21 4.48 -11.02 1.41
N PHE A 22 3.21 -10.64 1.49
CA PHE A 22 2.73 -9.50 0.74
C PHE A 22 1.68 -8.67 1.47
N TYR A 23 1.62 -7.40 1.06
CA TYR A 23 0.77 -6.36 1.58
C TYR A 23 -0.03 -5.73 0.45
N ILE A 24 -1.33 -5.51 0.65
CA ILE A 24 -2.18 -4.70 -0.23
C ILE A 24 -2.45 -3.37 0.46
N GLY A 25 -2.28 -2.28 -0.28
CA GLY A 25 -2.56 -0.95 0.24
C GLY A 25 -3.16 0.00 -0.78
N LEU A 26 -3.61 1.13 -0.25
CA LEU A 26 -4.23 2.21 -0.99
C LEU A 26 -3.44 3.52 -0.86
N THR A 27 -3.29 4.26 -1.97
CA THR A 27 -2.74 5.63 -1.95
C THR A 27 -3.50 6.55 -2.90
N VAL A 28 -3.48 7.86 -2.62
CA VAL A 28 -4.05 8.87 -3.54
C VAL A 28 -3.06 9.10 -4.68
N ALA A 29 -3.56 9.08 -5.93
CA ALA A 29 -2.75 9.38 -7.09
C ALA A 29 -2.40 10.88 -7.15
N THR A 30 -1.14 11.18 -7.49
CA THR A 30 -0.71 12.52 -7.87
C THR A 30 -0.68 12.62 -9.39
N GLY A 31 -1.73 13.21 -9.98
CA GLY A 31 -1.90 13.25 -11.44
C GLY A 31 -2.04 11.85 -12.04
N ARG A 32 -1.36 11.59 -13.16
CA ARG A 32 -1.29 10.26 -13.81
C ARG A 32 -0.05 9.45 -13.42
N ALA A 33 0.76 9.93 -12.49
CA ALA A 33 2.00 9.27 -12.06
C ALA A 33 1.73 8.19 -11.00
N PHE A 34 1.04 7.10 -11.38
CA PHE A 34 0.56 6.07 -10.45
C PHE A 34 1.70 5.33 -9.76
N LEU A 35 2.65 4.80 -10.53
CA LEU A 35 3.82 4.09 -9.96
C LEU A 35 4.65 5.00 -9.04
N ARG A 36 4.81 6.28 -9.39
CA ARG A 36 5.45 7.27 -8.51
C ARG A 36 4.67 7.50 -7.22
N SER A 37 3.34 7.51 -7.29
CA SER A 37 2.47 7.64 -6.11
C SER A 37 2.62 6.44 -5.17
N VAL A 38 2.76 5.23 -5.73
CA VAL A 38 3.08 4.01 -4.98
C VAL A 38 4.46 4.10 -4.36
N LYS A 39 5.50 4.45 -5.13
CA LYS A 39 6.88 4.61 -4.63
C LYS A 39 6.97 5.57 -3.43
N VAL A 40 6.30 6.72 -3.51
CA VAL A 40 6.26 7.69 -2.40
C VAL A 40 5.54 7.11 -1.18
N ARG A 41 4.46 6.34 -1.39
CA ARG A 41 3.74 5.68 -0.30
C ARG A 41 4.61 4.60 0.36
N TRP A 42 5.27 3.77 -0.43
CA TRP A 42 6.23 2.77 0.01
C TRP A 42 7.34 3.38 0.88
N GLN A 43 8.00 4.44 0.40
CA GLN A 43 9.03 5.15 1.18
C GLN A 43 8.51 5.65 2.54
N LYS A 44 7.25 6.06 2.63
CA LYS A 44 6.62 6.44 3.90
C LYS A 44 6.41 5.24 4.82
N HIS A 45 6.06 4.06 4.30
CA HIS A 45 5.97 2.85 5.12
C HIS A 45 7.34 2.46 5.69
N VAL A 46 8.38 2.43 4.85
CA VAL A 46 9.76 2.16 5.28
C VAL A 46 10.19 3.19 6.32
N SER A 47 10.10 4.48 6.02
CA SER A 47 10.47 5.54 6.97
C SER A 47 9.71 5.44 8.29
N ARG A 48 8.42 5.06 8.27
CA ARG A 48 7.60 4.88 9.46
C ARG A 48 8.04 3.68 10.30
N ALA A 49 8.43 2.58 9.66
CA ALA A 49 8.96 1.39 10.34
C ALA A 49 10.19 1.72 11.17
N TYR A 50 11.10 2.50 10.63
CA TYR A 50 12.35 2.84 11.33
C TYR A 50 12.25 4.06 12.25
N ARG A 51 11.27 4.96 12.07
CA ARG A 51 11.24 6.25 12.80
C ARG A 51 10.09 6.45 13.76
N GLU A 52 8.96 5.76 13.59
CA GLU A 52 7.74 6.04 14.37
C GLU A 52 7.40 4.97 15.43
N ASN A 53 8.29 3.98 15.65
CA ASN A 53 8.13 2.84 16.59
C ASN A 53 6.71 2.24 16.66
N LYS A 54 6.07 2.04 15.49
CA LYS A 54 4.72 1.46 15.42
C LYS A 54 4.79 -0.06 15.35
N ALA A 55 4.05 -0.73 16.23
CA ALA A 55 4.02 -2.19 16.39
C ALA A 55 2.90 -2.88 15.57
N TRP A 56 2.65 -2.41 14.34
CA TRP A 56 1.77 -3.15 13.41
C TRP A 56 2.62 -4.13 12.58
N ALA A 57 2.02 -5.26 12.20
CA ALA A 57 2.73 -6.38 11.57
C ALA A 57 3.59 -5.95 10.37
N PHE A 58 3.11 -5.00 9.56
CA PHE A 58 3.88 -4.53 8.40
C PHE A 58 5.15 -3.74 8.79
N CYS A 59 5.15 -2.88 9.82
CA CYS A 59 6.41 -2.26 10.25
C CYS A 59 7.34 -3.28 10.89
N ASP A 60 6.81 -4.21 11.68
CA ASP A 60 7.63 -5.23 12.34
C ASP A 60 8.31 -6.13 11.30
N PHE A 61 7.56 -6.55 10.28
CA PHE A 61 8.08 -7.28 9.15
C PHE A 61 9.20 -6.52 8.43
N LEU A 62 9.00 -5.24 8.12
CA LEU A 62 10.03 -4.42 7.47
C LEU A 62 11.30 -4.29 8.32
N ARG A 63 11.16 -4.13 9.65
CA ARG A 63 12.31 -4.02 10.55
C ARG A 63 13.11 -5.32 10.62
N ASN A 64 12.42 -6.46 10.62
CA ASN A 64 13.05 -7.78 10.71
C ASN A 64 13.62 -8.27 9.36
N ASN A 65 13.23 -7.65 8.25
CA ASN A 65 13.65 -8.01 6.89
C ASN A 65 14.27 -6.80 6.17
N ALA A 66 15.18 -6.09 6.85
CA ALA A 66 15.75 -4.84 6.36
C ALA A 66 16.51 -4.98 5.03
N ASP A 67 17.14 -6.13 4.82
CA ASP A 67 17.96 -6.44 3.63
C ASP A 67 17.18 -7.20 2.55
N ALA A 68 15.88 -7.47 2.76
CA ALA A 68 15.08 -8.22 1.81
C ALA A 68 14.74 -7.39 0.56
N ASP A 69 14.57 -8.08 -0.56
CA ASP A 69 14.10 -7.45 -1.79
C ASP A 69 12.58 -7.26 -1.77
N PHE A 70 12.12 -6.04 -2.10
CA PHE A 70 10.71 -5.68 -2.12
C PHE A 70 10.27 -5.18 -3.49
N ARG A 71 9.32 -5.90 -4.09
CA ARG A 71 8.67 -5.51 -5.34
C ARG A 71 7.32 -4.85 -5.04
N TYR A 72 7.05 -3.71 -5.67
CA TYR A 72 5.76 -3.02 -5.57
C TYR A 72 5.14 -2.77 -6.93
N GLU A 73 3.84 -3.01 -7.04
CA GLU A 73 3.11 -3.01 -8.31
C GLU A 73 1.76 -2.30 -8.17
N VAL A 74 1.32 -1.67 -9.26
CA VAL A 74 -0.04 -1.11 -9.33
C VAL A 74 -1.00 -2.25 -9.69
N ILE A 75 -2.02 -2.47 -8.86
CA ILE A 75 -3.09 -3.44 -9.13
C ILE A 75 -4.14 -2.76 -10.01
N GLU A 76 -4.71 -1.66 -9.51
CA GLU A 76 -5.81 -0.95 -10.19
C GLU A 76 -5.90 0.52 -9.76
N VAL A 77 -6.55 1.34 -10.60
CA VAL A 77 -6.78 2.76 -10.32
C VAL A 77 -8.28 3.02 -10.22
N ILE A 78 -8.73 3.44 -9.04
CA ILE A 78 -10.15 3.62 -8.73
C ILE A 78 -10.45 5.10 -8.50
N ARG A 79 -11.49 5.61 -9.15
CA ARG A 79 -11.96 6.97 -8.93
C ARG A 79 -12.89 7.02 -7.72
N GLY A 80 -12.59 7.94 -6.80
CA GLY A 80 -13.41 8.20 -5.62
C GLY A 80 -13.03 7.34 -4.40
N ARG A 81 -12.97 7.99 -3.24
CA ARG A 81 -12.51 7.38 -1.98
C ARG A 81 -13.34 6.16 -1.58
N LYS A 82 -14.67 6.28 -1.56
CA LYS A 82 -15.57 5.21 -1.09
C LYS A 82 -15.35 3.93 -1.89
N ASN A 83 -15.33 4.03 -3.21
CA ASN A 83 -15.14 2.91 -4.13
C ASN A 83 -13.76 2.27 -3.93
N ALA A 84 -12.72 3.09 -3.76
CA ALA A 84 -11.36 2.62 -3.57
C ALA A 84 -11.16 1.83 -2.27
N TYR A 85 -11.71 2.30 -1.15
CA TYR A 85 -11.68 1.59 0.12
C TYR A 85 -12.57 0.34 0.13
N GLN A 86 -13.70 0.37 -0.57
CA GLN A 86 -14.51 -0.83 -0.75
C GLN A 86 -13.70 -1.90 -1.49
N ARG A 87 -13.07 -1.52 -2.60
CA ARG A 87 -12.29 -2.42 -3.42
C ARG A 87 -11.05 -2.97 -2.70
N GLU A 88 -10.36 -2.15 -1.89
CA GLU A 88 -9.26 -2.60 -1.02
C GLU A 88 -9.68 -3.77 -0.13
N ARG A 89 -10.86 -3.69 0.51
CA ARG A 89 -11.37 -4.76 1.38
C ARG A 89 -11.75 -6.02 0.61
N GLU A 90 -12.33 -5.86 -0.58
CA GLU A 90 -12.62 -6.99 -1.46
C GLU A 90 -11.32 -7.73 -1.82
N LEU A 91 -10.26 -7.01 -2.21
CA LEU A 91 -8.98 -7.63 -2.53
C LEU A 91 -8.30 -8.29 -1.33
N ILE A 92 -8.36 -7.67 -0.15
CA ILE A 92 -7.80 -8.26 1.07
C ILE A 92 -8.56 -9.54 1.45
N ALA A 93 -9.88 -9.54 1.32
CA ALA A 93 -10.69 -10.74 1.58
C ALA A 93 -10.47 -11.84 0.53
N GLU A 94 -10.21 -11.48 -0.72
CA GLU A 94 -9.97 -12.42 -1.81
C GLU A 94 -8.57 -13.05 -1.76
N PHE A 95 -7.54 -12.25 -1.48
CA PHE A 95 -6.14 -12.68 -1.56
C PHE A 95 -5.50 -13.02 -0.22
N GLU A 96 -6.15 -12.67 0.89
CA GLU A 96 -5.64 -12.92 2.26
C GLU A 96 -4.15 -12.53 2.46
N PRO A 97 -3.74 -11.28 2.14
CA PRO A 97 -2.36 -10.84 2.25
C PRO A 97 -1.81 -11.00 3.68
N THR A 98 -0.65 -11.66 3.79
CA THR A 98 -0.04 -12.03 5.08
C THR A 98 0.34 -10.83 5.95
N LEU A 99 0.54 -9.65 5.35
CA LEU A 99 0.96 -8.43 6.05
C LEU A 99 -0.17 -7.44 6.34
N ASN A 100 -1.43 -7.76 5.98
CA ASN A 100 -2.61 -6.97 6.35
C ASN A 100 -3.28 -7.56 7.60
N THR A 101 -2.96 -7.04 8.79
CA THR A 101 -3.40 -7.62 10.08
C THR A 101 -4.40 -6.74 10.85
N PHE A 102 -5.35 -6.10 10.16
CA PHE A 102 -6.30 -5.14 10.74
C PHE A 102 -7.75 -5.61 10.68
#